data_AF-A0A420PCY8-F1
#
_entry.id   AF-A0A420PCY8-F1
#
_cell.length_a   1.000
_cell.length_b   1.000
_cell.length_c   1.000
_cell.angle_alpha   90.00
_cell.angle_beta   90.00
_cell.angle_gamma   90.00
#
_symmetry.space_group_name_H-M   'P 1'
#
loop_
_entity.id
_entity.type
_entity.pdbx_description
1 polymer ?
#
loop_
_entity_poly.entity_id
_entity_poly.type
_entity_poly.pdbx_seq_one_letter_code
_entity_poly.pdbx_strand_id
1 'polypeptide(L)'
;MQITPGLLGSLLALLVSQNGASYAADSEQTNEVGETVKGDYLAEETFQLTDASLPQIDEIDPDHASLFYPENASKRRSLSSRTATKCKTFPGDFLWPKEPVWKLLDLITGGALVKTIPIAASCYNNLGVYDKARCSYVVDNWFNSSLQ
;
A
#
# COMPACT_ATOMS: atom_id res chain seq x y z
N MET A 1 -70.36 -19.32 -15.71
CA MET A 1 -70.42 -18.24 -16.71
C MET A 1 -69.45 -17.17 -16.23
N GLN A 2 -68.37 -16.93 -17.00
CA GLN A 2 -67.49 -15.75 -16.94
C GLN A 2 -66.59 -15.59 -15.69
N ILE A 3 -65.37 -15.03 -15.69
CA ILE A 3 -64.37 -14.56 -16.68
C ILE A 3 -63.07 -14.46 -15.84
N THR A 4 -61.92 -14.91 -16.36
CA THR A 4 -60.56 -14.49 -15.91
C THR A 4 -60.21 -13.13 -16.54
N PRO A 5 -59.42 -12.24 -15.91
CA PRO A 5 -57.95 -12.24 -16.11
C PRO A 5 -57.17 -11.83 -14.82
N GLY A 6 -55.93 -12.29 -14.57
CA GLY A 6 -54.69 -11.88 -15.25
C GLY A 6 -54.09 -10.67 -14.49
N LEU A 7 -52.80 -10.52 -14.22
CA LEU A 7 -51.57 -11.19 -14.62
C LEU A 7 -50.40 -10.52 -13.83
N LEU A 8 -49.19 -11.06 -13.97
CA LEU A 8 -47.88 -10.53 -13.52
C LEU A 8 -47.57 -10.90 -12.06
N GLY A 9 -46.72 -11.88 -11.76
CA GLY A 9 -45.35 -12.11 -12.23
C GLY A 9 -44.56 -12.34 -10.93
N SER A 10 -43.71 -13.34 -10.78
CA SER A 10 -42.52 -13.59 -11.57
C SER A 10 -41.95 -14.97 -11.20
N LEU A 11 -41.25 -15.57 -12.15
CA LEU A 11 -40.56 -16.84 -12.02
C LEU A 11 -39.51 -16.81 -10.90
N LEU A 12 -39.57 -17.76 -9.97
CA LEU A 12 -38.39 -18.25 -9.25
C LEU A 12 -38.16 -19.71 -9.65
N ALA A 13 -37.10 -19.94 -10.41
CA ALA A 13 -36.46 -21.23 -10.49
C ALA A 13 -34.96 -20.99 -10.65
N LEU A 14 -34.15 -21.53 -9.72
CA LEU A 14 -32.94 -22.28 -10.02
C LEU A 14 -32.27 -22.81 -8.73
N LEU A 15 -32.53 -24.09 -8.50
CA LEU A 15 -31.63 -25.17 -8.09
C LEU A 15 -30.45 -24.85 -7.13
N VAL A 16 -30.60 -25.36 -5.90
CA VAL A 16 -29.52 -25.77 -5.00
C VAL A 16 -28.84 -27.02 -5.56
N SER A 17 -27.51 -27.00 -5.67
CA SER A 17 -26.60 -28.08 -5.21
C SER A 17 -25.19 -27.85 -5.76
N GLN A 18 -24.20 -27.68 -4.90
CA GLN A 18 -23.07 -28.62 -4.79
C GLN A 18 -22.04 -28.17 -3.74
N ASN A 19 -21.77 -29.12 -2.85
CA ASN A 19 -20.45 -29.54 -2.35
C ASN A 19 -19.66 -28.56 -1.49
N GLY A 20 -19.64 -28.88 -0.19
CA GLY A 20 -18.64 -28.41 0.74
C GLY A 20 -17.25 -28.85 0.27
N ALA A 21 -16.48 -27.89 -0.21
CA ALA A 21 -15.04 -27.86 -0.03
C ALA A 21 -14.77 -26.80 1.04
N SER A 22 -14.24 -27.22 2.17
CA SER A 22 -13.64 -26.32 3.15
C SER A 22 -12.41 -25.71 2.48
N TYR A 23 -12.59 -24.54 1.86
CA TYR A 23 -11.47 -23.70 1.47
C TYR A 23 -10.87 -23.17 2.77
N ALA A 24 -9.72 -23.72 3.15
CA ALA A 24 -8.82 -23.02 4.05
C ALA A 24 -8.65 -21.60 3.48
N ALA A 25 -8.85 -20.59 4.31
CA ALA A 25 -8.48 -19.24 3.96
C ALA A 25 -6.99 -19.28 3.60
N ASP A 26 -6.71 -19.17 2.30
CA ASP A 26 -5.37 -18.91 1.81
C ASP A 26 -4.96 -17.57 2.42
N SER A 27 -3.81 -17.57 3.08
CA SER A 27 -3.28 -16.39 3.73
C SER A 27 -3.25 -15.23 2.75
N GLU A 28 -3.79 -14.09 3.18
CA GLU A 28 -3.60 -12.74 2.64
C GLU A 28 -2.47 -12.67 1.59
N GLN A 29 -2.83 -12.69 0.32
CA GLN A 29 -1.87 -12.46 -0.76
C GLN A 29 -1.49 -10.98 -0.73
N THR A 30 -0.54 -10.64 0.13
CA THR A 30 0.06 -9.32 0.15
C THR A 30 0.83 -9.16 -1.15
N ASN A 31 0.56 -8.09 -1.90
CA ASN A 31 1.27 -7.77 -3.15
C ASN A 31 2.70 -7.27 -2.89
N GLU A 32 3.32 -7.72 -1.79
CA GLU A 32 4.65 -7.31 -1.41
C GLU A 32 5.67 -7.93 -2.37
N VAL A 33 6.50 -7.10 -2.97
CA VAL A 33 7.48 -7.52 -3.97
C VAL A 33 8.84 -7.63 -3.31
N GLY A 34 9.37 -8.84 -3.28
CA GLY A 34 10.66 -9.14 -2.67
C GLY A 34 10.79 -10.63 -2.42
N GLU A 35 11.88 -11.00 -1.76
CA GLU A 35 12.21 -12.39 -1.46
C GLU A 35 12.79 -12.49 -0.05
N THR A 36 12.54 -13.62 0.60
CA THR A 36 13.24 -13.94 1.85
C THR A 36 14.67 -14.34 1.53
N VAL A 37 15.63 -13.54 1.97
CA VAL A 37 17.06 -13.79 1.81
C VAL A 37 17.63 -14.49 3.04
N LYS A 38 18.64 -15.35 2.83
CA LYS A 38 19.38 -16.01 3.91
C LYS A 38 20.68 -15.26 4.16
N GLY A 39 21.04 -15.08 5.42
CA GLY A 39 22.28 -14.40 5.81
C GLY A 39 22.28 -13.99 7.27
N ASP A 40 23.26 -13.16 7.63
CA ASP A 40 23.34 -12.51 8.94
C ASP A 40 22.54 -11.19 8.88
N TYR A 41 21.21 -11.33 8.86
CA TYR A 41 20.25 -10.21 8.82
C TYR A 41 19.41 -10.20 10.09
N LEU A 42 18.94 -9.02 10.48
CA LEU A 42 17.89 -8.91 11.50
C LEU A 42 16.61 -9.62 11.00
N ALA A 43 15.75 -10.06 11.91
CA ALA A 43 14.50 -10.72 11.53
C ALA A 43 13.66 -9.84 10.59
N GLU A 44 13.67 -8.53 10.85
CA GLU A 44 12.99 -7.48 10.11
C GLU A 44 13.66 -7.14 8.77
N GLU A 45 14.87 -7.64 8.51
CA GLU A 45 15.64 -7.41 7.27
C GLU A 45 15.70 -8.65 6.39
N THR A 46 15.04 -9.75 6.77
CA THR A 46 15.08 -10.99 6.00
C THR A 46 14.29 -10.92 4.70
N PHE A 47 13.32 -10.02 4.58
CA PHE A 47 12.57 -9.79 3.35
C PHE A 47 13.18 -8.59 2.60
N GLN A 48 13.69 -8.82 1.39
CA GLN A 48 14.42 -7.81 0.62
C GLN A 48 14.00 -7.77 -0.84
N LEU A 49 14.12 -6.60 -1.44
CA LEU A 49 14.03 -6.45 -2.88
C LEU A 49 15.33 -6.96 -3.53
N THR A 50 15.23 -8.01 -4.35
CA THR A 50 16.36 -8.65 -5.04
C THR A 50 16.22 -8.51 -6.56
N ASP A 51 17.32 -8.75 -7.30
CA ASP A 51 17.30 -8.75 -8.77
C ASP A 51 16.25 -9.72 -9.36
N ALA A 52 15.95 -10.82 -8.65
CA ALA A 52 14.97 -11.83 -9.08
C ALA A 52 13.51 -11.37 -8.89
N SER A 53 13.26 -10.42 -7.98
CA SER A 53 11.94 -9.83 -7.74
C SER A 53 11.61 -8.65 -8.69
N LEU A 54 12.61 -8.03 -9.33
CA LEU A 54 12.42 -6.86 -10.20
C LEU A 54 11.43 -7.06 -11.37
N PRO A 55 11.39 -8.23 -12.05
CA PRO A 55 10.43 -8.45 -13.13
C PRO A 55 8.96 -8.29 -12.70
N GLN A 56 8.65 -8.52 -11.41
CA GLN A 56 7.30 -8.31 -10.88
C GLN A 56 6.94 -6.82 -10.87
N ILE A 57 7.90 -5.93 -10.56
CA ILE A 57 7.68 -4.48 -10.58
C ILE A 57 7.46 -3.99 -12.02
N ASP A 58 8.24 -4.50 -12.98
CA ASP A 58 8.05 -4.22 -14.42
C ASP A 58 6.63 -4.58 -14.89
N GLU A 59 6.07 -5.69 -14.38
CA GLU A 59 4.70 -6.12 -14.72
C GLU A 59 3.63 -5.22 -14.08
N ILE A 60 3.84 -4.78 -12.84
CA ILE A 60 2.90 -3.94 -12.10
C ILE A 60 2.82 -2.53 -12.68
N ASP A 61 3.96 -1.89 -12.93
CA ASP A 61 4.03 -0.52 -13.43
C ASP A 61 5.33 -0.28 -14.22
N PRO A 62 5.33 -0.57 -15.54
CA PRO A 62 6.53 -0.46 -16.37
C PRO A 62 7.04 0.98 -16.52
N ASP A 63 6.18 1.98 -16.30
CA ASP A 63 6.53 3.39 -16.45
C ASP A 63 7.39 3.88 -15.28
N HIS A 64 7.19 3.31 -14.09
CA HIS A 64 7.85 3.74 -12.85
C HIS A 64 8.74 2.68 -12.20
N ALA A 65 8.72 1.41 -12.65
CA ALA A 65 9.50 0.31 -12.08
C ALA A 65 10.99 0.63 -11.91
N SER A 66 11.58 1.29 -12.91
CA SER A 66 13.01 1.67 -12.89
C SER A 66 13.43 2.58 -11.73
N LEU A 67 12.49 3.20 -11.01
CA LEU A 67 12.78 4.00 -9.81
C LEU A 67 13.20 3.16 -8.60
N PHE A 68 12.88 1.86 -8.61
CA PHE A 68 13.15 0.93 -7.50
C PHE A 68 14.33 0.00 -7.79
N TYR A 69 15.01 0.17 -8.93
CA TYR A 69 16.08 -0.75 -9.32
C TYR A 69 17.36 -0.41 -8.58
N PRO A 70 18.06 -1.41 -8.02
CA PRO A 70 19.35 -1.17 -7.42
C PRO A 70 20.36 -0.74 -8.49
N GLU A 71 21.36 0.07 -8.10
CA GLU A 71 22.31 0.68 -9.04
C GLU A 71 23.09 -0.36 -9.88
N ASN A 72 23.28 -1.57 -9.35
CA ASN A 72 23.96 -2.69 -10.01
C ASN A 72 23.11 -3.42 -11.07
N ALA A 73 21.77 -3.33 -11.01
CA ALA A 73 20.84 -3.96 -11.97
C ALA A 73 20.63 -3.13 -13.25
N SER A 74 21.24 -1.95 -13.35
CA SER A 74 20.97 -1.02 -14.43
C SER A 74 21.94 -1.16 -15.61
N LYS A 75 21.46 -1.78 -16.70
CA LYS A 75 21.73 -1.22 -18.04
C LYS A 75 21.28 0.24 -17.96
N ARG A 76 22.23 1.16 -17.82
CA ARG A 76 22.04 2.60 -17.56
C ARG A 76 20.91 3.22 -18.40
N ARG A 77 19.66 3.15 -17.95
CA ARG A 77 18.69 4.21 -18.28
C ARG A 77 19.06 5.35 -17.37
N SER A 78 19.83 6.26 -17.97
CA SER A 78 20.22 7.55 -17.44
C SER A 78 19.22 8.11 -16.42
N LEU A 79 19.54 7.92 -15.13
CA LEU A 79 19.11 8.79 -14.04
C LEU A 79 19.74 10.20 -14.18
N SER A 80 20.36 10.53 -15.33
CA SER A 80 21.06 11.80 -15.59
C SER A 80 20.19 13.02 -15.34
N SER A 81 18.86 12.90 -15.32
CA SER A 81 17.96 13.99 -14.98
C SER A 81 17.86 14.26 -13.48
N ARG A 82 18.21 13.30 -12.61
CA ARG A 82 18.15 13.43 -11.13
C ARG A 82 19.53 13.50 -10.48
N THR A 83 20.60 13.16 -11.19
CA THR A 83 21.99 13.24 -10.68
C THR A 83 22.58 14.65 -10.73
N ALA A 84 21.86 15.64 -11.24
CA ALA A 84 22.39 17.01 -11.41
C ALA A 84 22.13 17.95 -10.22
N THR A 85 21.34 17.54 -9.22
CA THR A 85 21.02 18.39 -8.07
C THR A 85 21.78 17.93 -6.83
N LYS A 86 22.56 18.83 -6.22
CA LYS A 86 23.33 18.58 -4.97
C LYS A 86 22.45 18.42 -3.72
N CYS A 87 21.12 18.52 -3.85
CA CYS A 87 20.16 18.57 -2.74
C CYS A 87 19.08 17.48 -2.88
N LYS A 88 18.57 16.99 -1.75
CA LYS A 88 17.36 16.16 -1.68
C LYS A 88 16.11 17.00 -2.02
N THR A 89 15.07 16.37 -2.56
CA THR A 89 13.79 17.01 -2.88
C THR A 89 12.82 16.96 -1.70
N PHE A 90 11.86 17.89 -1.70
CA PHE A 90 10.83 18.05 -0.67
C PHE A 90 9.43 18.11 -1.28
N PRO A 91 8.35 17.87 -0.50
CA PRO A 91 6.98 18.04 -0.98
C PRO A 91 6.77 19.42 -1.61
N GLY A 92 6.32 19.44 -2.87
CA GLY A 92 6.12 20.66 -3.66
C GLY A 92 7.22 20.95 -4.69
N ASP A 93 8.39 20.31 -4.57
CA ASP A 93 9.45 20.43 -5.57
C ASP A 93 9.06 19.76 -6.89
N PHE A 94 9.60 20.27 -8.00
CA PHE A 94 9.36 19.71 -9.33
C PHE A 94 9.72 18.22 -9.45
N LEU A 95 10.78 17.80 -8.76
CA LEU A 95 11.27 16.42 -8.75
C LEU A 95 10.68 15.58 -7.60
N TRP A 96 9.74 16.10 -6.82
CA TRP A 96 9.01 15.31 -5.82
C TRP A 96 8.17 14.22 -6.52
N PRO A 97 8.19 12.97 -6.05
CA PRO A 97 7.40 11.91 -6.68
C PRO A 97 5.91 12.26 -6.70
N LYS A 98 5.28 12.03 -7.85
CA LYS A 98 3.83 12.17 -8.02
C LYS A 98 3.09 11.01 -7.36
N GLU A 99 1.79 11.18 -7.16
CA GLU A 99 0.92 10.18 -6.52
C GLU A 99 1.03 8.76 -7.09
N PRO A 100 1.12 8.52 -8.41
CA PRO A 100 1.30 7.16 -8.94
C PRO A 100 2.57 6.46 -8.43
N VAL A 101 3.68 7.19 -8.30
CA VAL A 101 4.94 6.64 -7.78
C VAL A 101 4.82 6.26 -6.31
N TRP A 102 4.12 7.08 -5.51
CA TRP A 102 3.84 6.75 -4.12
C TRP A 102 2.91 5.55 -3.98
N LYS A 103 1.90 5.41 -4.85
CA LYS A 103 1.02 4.24 -4.89
C LYS A 103 1.76 2.96 -5.26
N LEU A 104 2.68 3.04 -6.21
CA LEU A 104 3.53 1.90 -6.56
C LEU A 104 4.40 1.49 -5.38
N LEU A 105 5.03 2.43 -4.69
CA LEU A 105 5.81 2.13 -3.48
C LEU A 105 4.94 1.46 -2.39
N ASP A 106 3.74 1.97 -2.16
CA ASP A 106 2.79 1.39 -1.20
C ASP A 106 2.42 -0.05 -1.59
N LEU A 107 2.12 -0.27 -2.87
CA LEU A 107 1.76 -1.58 -3.39
C LEU A 107 2.89 -2.61 -3.23
N ILE A 108 4.10 -2.28 -3.69
CA ILE A 108 5.25 -3.21 -3.65
C ILE A 108 5.77 -3.46 -2.23
N THR A 109 5.40 -2.62 -1.26
CA THR A 109 5.68 -2.84 0.17
C THR A 109 4.51 -3.48 0.91
N GLY A 110 3.52 -4.03 0.19
CA GLY A 110 2.38 -4.71 0.80
C GLY A 110 1.47 -3.79 1.62
N GLY A 111 1.46 -2.48 1.33
CA GLY A 111 0.66 -1.49 2.07
C GLY A 111 1.38 -0.86 3.27
N ALA A 112 2.70 -1.00 3.38
CA ALA A 112 3.46 -0.49 4.53
C ALA A 112 3.74 1.03 4.46
N LEU A 113 3.38 1.73 3.37
CA LEU A 113 3.67 3.14 3.23
C LEU A 113 2.71 4.00 4.07
N VAL A 114 3.19 4.53 5.18
CA VAL A 114 2.41 5.41 6.05
C VAL A 114 2.56 6.87 5.64
N LYS A 115 1.45 7.50 5.23
CA LYS A 115 1.37 8.97 5.10
C LYS A 115 1.27 9.59 6.49
N THR A 116 2.39 10.09 7.01
CA THR A 116 2.51 10.55 8.40
C THR A 116 1.46 11.62 8.76
N ILE A 117 0.74 11.37 9.85
CA ILE A 117 -0.05 12.36 10.58
C ILE A 117 0.64 12.52 11.94
N PRO A 118 1.07 13.74 12.35
CA PRO A 118 1.71 13.93 13.64
C PRO A 118 0.81 13.45 14.79
N ILE A 119 1.38 12.81 15.81
CA ILE A 119 0.61 12.29 16.96
C ILE A 119 -0.22 13.39 17.66
N ALA A 120 0.33 14.61 17.75
CA ALA A 120 -0.32 15.77 18.33
C ALA A 120 -1.31 16.47 17.36
N ALA A 121 -1.54 15.96 16.15
CA ALA A 121 -2.48 16.56 15.20
C ALA A 121 -3.90 16.64 15.77
N SER A 122 -4.25 15.72 16.67
CA SER A 122 -5.50 15.72 17.44
C SER A 122 -5.73 16.98 18.27
N CYS A 123 -4.69 17.74 18.59
CA CYS A 123 -4.79 18.99 19.33
C CYS A 123 -5.13 20.22 18.47
N TYR A 124 -5.14 20.10 17.14
CA TYR A 124 -5.27 21.26 16.24
C TYR A 124 -6.46 21.12 15.28
N ASN A 125 -7.32 22.14 15.25
CA ASN A 125 -8.56 22.15 14.44
C ASN A 125 -8.31 22.20 12.92
N ASN A 126 -7.19 22.78 12.47
CA ASN A 126 -6.90 23.01 11.05
C ASN A 126 -6.39 21.75 10.31
N LEU A 127 -6.21 20.64 11.01
CA LEU A 127 -5.70 19.39 10.44
C LEU A 127 -6.82 18.36 10.13
N GLY A 128 -8.08 18.68 10.46
CA GLY A 128 -9.24 17.81 10.17
C GLY A 128 -9.35 16.55 11.02
N VAL A 129 -8.46 16.38 12.01
CA VAL A 129 -8.38 15.20 12.90
C VAL A 129 -8.44 15.59 14.37
N TYR A 130 -9.01 16.77 14.68
CA TYR A 130 -9.13 17.23 16.06
C TYR A 130 -9.93 16.25 16.91
N ASP A 131 -9.35 15.87 18.04
CA ASP A 131 -9.97 15.03 19.05
C ASP A 131 -9.46 15.47 20.42
N LYS A 132 -10.37 16.03 21.22
CA LYS A 132 -10.05 16.55 22.56
C LYS A 132 -9.53 15.46 23.49
N ALA A 133 -10.10 14.26 23.44
CA ALA A 133 -9.71 13.16 24.33
C ALA A 133 -8.34 12.61 23.94
N ARG A 134 -8.08 12.41 22.64
CA ARG A 134 -6.76 12.01 22.14
C ARG A 134 -5.71 13.07 22.43
N CYS A 135 -6.06 14.35 22.28
CA CYS A 135 -5.15 15.44 22.62
C CYS A 135 -4.74 15.40 24.10
N SER A 136 -5.71 15.28 25.03
CA SER A 136 -5.41 15.12 26.47
C SER A 136 -4.50 13.92 26.73
N TYR A 137 -4.78 12.76 26.12
CA TYR A 137 -3.93 11.57 26.25
C TYR A 137 -2.49 11.82 25.78
N VAL A 138 -2.30 12.47 24.62
CA VAL A 138 -0.97 12.79 24.08
C VAL A 138 -0.22 13.77 24.97
N VAL A 139 -0.91 14.78 25.51
CA VAL A 139 -0.32 15.76 26.43
C VAL A 139 0.11 15.10 27.75
N ASP A 140 -0.75 14.28 28.34
CA ASP A 140 -0.47 13.61 29.62
C ASP A 140 0.69 12.61 29.51
N ASN A 141 0.92 12.06 28.32
CA ASN A 141 1.98 11.08 28.04
C ASN A 141 3.15 11.66 27.23
N TRP A 142 3.25 12.97 27.05
CA TRP A 142 4.23 13.58 26.12
C TRP A 142 5.69 13.19 26.40
N PHE A 143 6.03 12.97 27.67
CA PHE A 143 7.39 12.58 28.10
C PHE A 143 7.60 11.06 28.19
N ASN A 144 6.60 10.25 27.79
CA ASN A 144 6.70 8.80 27.72
C ASN A 144 7.34 8.40 26.38
N SER A 145 8.54 7.83 26.41
CA SER A 145 9.27 7.40 25.20
C SER A 145 8.60 6.25 24.43
N SER A 146 7.62 5.59 25.03
CA SER A 146 6.82 4.53 24.40
C SER A 146 5.47 5.02 23.89
N LEU A 147 5.19 6.34 23.93
CA LEU A 147 3.97 6.90 23.38
C LEU A 147 3.93 6.72 21.85
N GLN A 148 2.83 6.13 21.36
CA GLN A 148 2.50 5.96 19.95
C GLN A 148 1.07 6.45 19.64
#